data_AF-A0A7Y9SGM1-F1
#
_entry.id   AF-A0A7Y9SGM1-F1
#
_cell.length_a   1.000
_cell.length_b   1.000
_cell.length_c   1.000
_cell.angle_alpha   90.00
_cell.angle_beta   90.00
_cell.angle_gamma   90.00
#
_symmetry.space_group_name_H-M   'P 1'
#
loop_
_entity.id
_entity.type
_entity.pdbx_description
1 polymer ?
#
loop_
_entity_poly.entity_id
_entity_poly.type
_entity_poly.pdbx_seq_one_letter_code
_entity_poly.pdbx_strand_id
1 'polypeptide(L)'
;MRPLLLAAIVVAHAAVQGLLVLGDPVPTGDLGFVALTVVSVVALIVATWAGLSVVTRAWTVRGLAWVAAAVVLTAVLSVLLPPLALVGLVLALFVVPASAAGDPLDGFRAFRRTPVRHVLAILGVVLACVVAWVAALLLGLLVTGVAASVATWLVFGVLGVLVLSSWVKLQRS
;
A
#
# COMPACT_ATOMS: atom_id res chain seq x y z
N MET A 1 -12.66 -17.30 5.85
CA MET A 1 -13.26 -16.21 5.03
C MET A 1 -12.35 -14.99 4.87
N ARG A 2 -11.76 -14.42 5.92
CA ARG A 2 -10.84 -13.25 5.79
C ARG A 2 -9.70 -13.39 4.75
N PRO A 3 -8.94 -14.49 4.70
CA PRO A 3 -7.86 -14.59 3.72
C PRO A 3 -8.38 -14.59 2.28
N LEU A 4 -9.57 -15.18 2.03
CA LEU A 4 -10.21 -15.17 0.72
C LEU A 4 -10.63 -13.75 0.30
N LEU A 5 -11.19 -12.97 1.22
CA LEU A 5 -11.55 -11.57 0.94
C LEU A 5 -10.32 -10.71 0.66
N LEU A 6 -9.24 -10.87 1.43
CA LEU A 6 -7.99 -10.16 1.20
C LEU A 6 -7.36 -10.56 -0.14
N ALA A 7 -7.37 -11.85 -0.48
CA ALA A 7 -6.92 -12.33 -1.78
C ALA A 7 -7.77 -11.74 -2.92
N ALA A 8 -9.10 -11.70 -2.77
CA ALA A 8 -9.99 -11.10 -3.76
C ALA A 8 -9.72 -9.60 -3.97
N ILE A 9 -9.49 -8.84 -2.89
CA ILE A 9 -9.12 -7.42 -2.97
C ILE A 9 -7.80 -7.24 -3.73
N VAL A 10 -6.78 -8.05 -3.42
CA VAL A 10 -5.47 -7.99 -4.08
C VAL A 10 -5.59 -8.31 -5.57
N VAL A 11 -6.31 -9.39 -5.91
CA VAL A 11 -6.52 -9.81 -7.30
C VAL A 11 -7.30 -8.76 -8.08
N ALA A 12 -8.39 -8.22 -7.51
CA ALA A 12 -9.20 -7.19 -8.15
C ALA A 12 -8.38 -5.90 -8.39
N HIS A 13 -7.61 -5.45 -7.38
CA HIS A 13 -6.73 -4.31 -7.52
C HIS A 13 -5.67 -4.53 -8.62
N ALA A 14 -5.01 -5.68 -8.61
CA ALA A 14 -4.00 -6.01 -9.61
C ALA A 14 -4.57 -6.05 -11.03
N ALA A 15 -5.79 -6.59 -11.19
CA ALA A 15 -6.49 -6.57 -12.47
C ALA A 15 -6.78 -5.14 -12.95
N VAL A 16 -7.29 -4.27 -12.07
CA VAL A 16 -7.53 -2.85 -12.39
C VAL A 16 -6.23 -2.16 -12.83
N GLN A 17 -5.14 -2.35 -12.10
CA GLN A 17 -3.86 -1.76 -12.46
C GLN A 17 -3.29 -2.31 -13.78
N GLY A 18 -3.55 -3.58 -14.09
CA GLY A 18 -3.25 -4.16 -15.39
C GLY A 18 -4.04 -3.52 -16.52
N LEU A 19 -5.34 -3.26 -16.31
CA LEU A 19 -6.19 -2.59 -17.30
C LEU A 19 -5.76 -1.15 -17.56
N LEU A 20 -5.28 -0.43 -16.54
CA LEU A 20 -4.86 0.96 -16.66
C LEU A 20 -3.58 1.16 -17.49
N VAL A 21 -2.81 0.08 -17.73
CA VAL A 21 -1.62 0.12 -18.60
C VAL A 21 -1.90 -0.46 -19.99
N LEU A 22 -3.16 -0.78 -20.32
CA LEU A 22 -3.52 -1.19 -21.67
C LEU A 22 -3.16 -0.12 -22.69
N GLY A 23 -2.51 -0.53 -23.78
CA GLY A 23 -2.04 0.39 -24.82
C GLY A 23 -0.74 1.12 -24.48
N ASP A 24 -0.05 0.71 -23.40
CA ASP A 24 1.24 1.24 -22.96
C ASP A 24 1.27 2.77 -22.92
N PRO A 25 0.44 3.40 -22.06
CA PRO A 25 0.33 4.84 -22.00
C PRO A 25 1.67 5.48 -21.65
N VAL A 26 2.14 6.38 -22.51
CA VAL A 26 3.41 7.07 -22.32
C VAL A 26 3.26 8.08 -21.17
N PRO A 27 4.21 8.15 -20.22
CA PRO A 27 4.18 9.15 -19.15
C PRO A 27 4.34 10.57 -19.70
N THR A 28 3.22 11.25 -19.92
CA THR A 28 3.13 12.61 -20.45
C THR A 28 2.29 13.48 -19.52
N GLY A 29 2.36 14.81 -19.70
CA GLY A 29 1.49 15.74 -18.97
C GLY A 29 0.07 15.86 -19.54
N ASP A 30 -0.34 14.98 -20.45
CA ASP A 30 -1.65 15.08 -21.09
C ASP A 30 -2.79 14.64 -20.15
N LEU A 31 -3.99 15.11 -20.45
CA LEU A 31 -5.18 14.86 -19.63
C LEU A 31 -5.52 13.36 -19.54
N GLY A 32 -5.21 12.57 -20.57
CA GLY A 32 -5.48 11.14 -20.60
C GLY A 32 -4.59 10.38 -19.61
N PHE A 33 -3.28 10.62 -19.66
CA PHE A 33 -2.33 10.03 -18.71
C PHE A 33 -2.59 10.47 -17.27
N VAL A 34 -2.89 11.76 -17.07
CA VAL A 34 -3.25 12.30 -15.74
C VAL A 34 -4.51 11.62 -15.22
N ALA A 35 -5.55 11.45 -16.04
CA ALA A 35 -6.78 10.75 -15.65
C ALA A 35 -6.50 9.29 -15.26
N LEU A 36 -5.72 8.54 -16.05
CA LEU A 36 -5.34 7.16 -15.73
C LEU A 36 -4.56 7.07 -14.40
N THR A 37 -3.65 8.01 -14.18
CA THR A 37 -2.87 8.11 -12.93
C THR A 37 -3.80 8.34 -11.73
N VAL A 38 -4.76 9.26 -11.85
CA VAL A 38 -5.75 9.51 -10.80
C VAL A 38 -6.59 8.26 -10.51
N VAL A 39 -7.04 7.55 -11.55
CA VAL A 39 -7.80 6.30 -11.37
C VAL A 39 -6.96 5.22 -10.69
N SER A 40 -5.68 5.10 -11.04
CA SER A 40 -4.73 4.17 -10.39
C SER A 40 -4.58 4.48 -8.90
N VAL A 41 -4.41 5.76 -8.54
CA VAL A 41 -4.30 6.20 -7.14
C VAL A 41 -5.60 5.92 -6.37
N VAL A 42 -6.76 6.21 -6.96
CA VAL A 42 -8.06 5.92 -6.34
C VAL A 42 -8.24 4.42 -6.12
N ALA A 43 -7.88 3.58 -7.10
CA ALA A 43 -7.94 2.12 -6.95
C ALA A 43 -7.05 1.63 -5.80
N LEU A 44 -5.84 2.18 -5.67
CA LEU A 44 -4.92 1.85 -4.56
C LEU A 44 -5.48 2.27 -3.20
N ILE A 45 -6.07 3.46 -3.10
CA ILE A 45 -6.72 3.96 -1.88
C ILE A 45 -7.86 3.02 -1.47
N VAL A 46 -8.76 2.68 -2.41
CA VAL A 46 -9.91 1.80 -2.15
C VAL A 46 -9.45 0.41 -1.71
N ALA A 47 -8.48 -0.18 -2.42
CA ALA A 47 -7.95 -1.50 -2.08
C ALA A 47 -7.26 -1.52 -0.71
N THR A 48 -6.46 -0.49 -0.40
CA THR A 48 -5.77 -0.36 0.89
C THR A 48 -6.76 -0.18 2.03
N TRP A 49 -7.78 0.66 1.85
CA TRP A 49 -8.84 0.87 2.83
C TRP A 49 -9.68 -0.40 3.04
N ALA A 50 -10.09 -1.08 1.99
CA ALA A 50 -10.81 -2.35 2.09
C ALA A 50 -9.98 -3.41 2.85
N GLY A 51 -8.68 -3.52 2.53
CA GLY A 51 -7.75 -4.40 3.24
C GLY A 51 -7.65 -4.06 4.73
N LEU A 52 -7.47 -2.78 5.05
CA LEU A 52 -7.47 -2.27 6.43
C LEU A 52 -8.77 -2.60 7.14
N SER A 53 -9.92 -2.36 6.52
CA SER A 53 -11.23 -2.60 7.11
C SER A 53 -11.48 -4.09 7.36
N VAL A 54 -11.01 -4.98 6.49
CA VAL A 54 -11.08 -6.43 6.71
C VAL A 54 -10.19 -6.88 7.88
N VAL A 55 -8.97 -6.34 7.98
CA VAL A 55 -8.01 -6.70 9.04
C VAL A 55 -8.46 -6.17 10.40
N THR A 56 -8.88 -4.90 10.45
CA THR A 56 -9.29 -4.23 11.70
C THR A 56 -10.74 -4.53 12.08
N ARG A 57 -11.55 -5.01 11.13
CA ARG A 57 -13.01 -5.21 11.22
C ARG A 57 -13.78 -3.89 11.40
N ALA A 58 -13.27 -2.80 10.83
CA ALA A 58 -13.86 -1.48 10.94
C ALA A 58 -13.93 -0.79 9.57
N TRP A 59 -15.15 -0.56 9.07
CA TRP A 59 -15.42 0.18 7.84
C TRP A 59 -15.75 1.63 8.21
N THR A 60 -14.71 2.46 8.34
CA THR A 60 -14.87 3.85 8.78
C THR A 60 -14.45 4.82 7.68
N VAL A 61 -15.22 5.89 7.52
CA VAL A 61 -14.88 7.01 6.62
C VAL A 61 -13.59 7.68 7.07
N ARG A 62 -13.35 7.75 8.39
CA ARG A 62 -12.09 8.23 8.95
C ARG A 62 -10.90 7.37 8.52
N GLY A 63 -11.04 6.05 8.53
CA GLY A 63 -10.01 5.14 8.03
C GLY A 63 -9.73 5.36 6.55
N LEU A 64 -10.78 5.57 5.74
CA LEU A 64 -10.63 5.92 4.32
C LEU A 64 -9.87 7.24 4.15
N ALA A 65 -10.20 8.27 4.92
CA ALA A 65 -9.53 9.58 4.84
C ALA A 65 -8.04 9.47 5.20
N TRP A 66 -7.68 8.70 6.23
CA TRP A 66 -6.27 8.48 6.60
C TRP A 66 -5.51 7.63 5.58
N VAL A 67 -6.15 6.61 5.01
CA VAL A 67 -5.57 5.84 3.90
C VAL A 67 -5.32 6.76 2.70
N ALA A 68 -6.31 7.56 2.31
CA ALA A 68 -6.18 8.52 1.21
C ALA A 68 -5.05 9.51 1.47
N ALA A 69 -5.01 10.14 2.65
CA ALA A 69 -3.94 11.04 3.04
C ALA A 69 -2.56 10.37 3.01
N ALA A 70 -2.45 9.14 3.52
CA ALA A 70 -1.19 8.40 3.52
C ALA A 70 -0.71 8.04 2.11
N VAL A 71 -1.60 7.58 1.24
CA VAL A 71 -1.27 7.25 -0.15
C VAL A 71 -0.86 8.51 -0.91
N VAL A 72 -1.64 9.59 -0.81
CA VAL A 72 -1.33 10.87 -1.48
C VAL A 72 -0.01 11.45 -0.97
N LEU A 73 0.20 11.49 0.35
CA LEU A 73 1.46 11.96 0.93
C LEU A 73 2.64 11.13 0.42
N THR A 74 2.51 9.80 0.45
CA THR A 74 3.59 8.91 -0.02
C THR A 74 3.86 9.12 -1.51
N ALA A 75 2.83 9.28 -2.34
CA ALA A 75 2.99 9.57 -3.77
C ALA A 75 3.70 10.91 -4.01
N VAL A 76 3.27 11.98 -3.33
CA VAL A 76 3.92 13.30 -3.42
C VAL A 76 5.39 13.23 -2.98
N LEU A 77 5.68 12.60 -1.84
CA LEU A 77 7.04 12.43 -1.35
C LEU A 77 7.90 11.63 -2.35
N SER A 78 7.35 10.59 -2.96
CA SER A 78 8.04 9.77 -3.96
C SER A 78 8.41 10.58 -5.20
N VAL A 79 7.54 11.48 -5.65
CA VAL A 79 7.79 12.37 -6.79
C VAL A 79 8.85 13.42 -6.46
N LEU A 80 8.79 14.01 -5.26
CA LEU A 80 9.75 15.04 -4.84
C LEU A 80 11.16 14.48 -4.65
N LEU A 81 11.26 13.32 -4.00
CA LEU A 81 12.52 12.64 -3.74
C LEU A 81 12.23 11.16 -3.46
N PRO A 82 12.49 10.23 -4.40
CA PRO A 82 12.05 8.84 -4.30
C PRO A 82 12.37 8.14 -2.96
N PRO A 83 13.55 8.36 -2.32
CA PRO A 83 13.81 7.83 -0.98
C PRO A 83 12.81 8.25 0.11
N LEU A 84 12.14 9.41 -0.01
CA LEU A 84 11.12 9.88 0.94
C LEU A 84 9.83 9.05 0.91
N ALA A 85 9.62 8.24 -0.12
CA ALA A 85 8.52 7.26 -0.16
C ALA A 85 8.51 6.37 1.09
N LEU A 86 9.70 5.96 1.55
CA LEU A 86 9.85 5.13 2.73
C LEU A 86 9.39 5.85 4.00
N VAL A 87 9.64 7.16 4.10
CA VAL A 87 9.18 7.98 5.23
C VAL A 87 7.65 8.03 5.25
N GLY A 88 7.03 8.30 4.09
CA GLY A 88 5.57 8.28 3.95
C GLY A 88 4.96 6.93 4.33
N LEU A 89 5.56 5.83 3.87
CA LEU A 89 5.14 4.47 4.20
C LEU A 89 5.24 4.18 5.70
N VAL A 90 6.36 4.52 6.34
CA VAL A 90 6.56 4.29 7.79
C VAL A 90 5.55 5.10 8.61
N LEU A 91 5.32 6.36 8.26
CA LEU A 91 4.28 7.18 8.90
C LEU A 91 2.89 6.57 8.73
N ALA A 92 2.58 6.07 7.53
CA ALA A 92 1.31 5.40 7.25
C ALA A 92 1.12 4.17 8.14
N LEU A 93 2.16 3.37 8.37
CA LEU A 93 2.10 2.20 9.25
C LEU A 93 1.71 2.58 10.69
N PHE A 94 2.22 3.69 11.22
CA PHE A 94 1.81 4.14 12.56
C PHE A 94 0.37 4.62 12.58
N VAL A 95 0.01 5.48 11.64
CA VAL A 95 -1.22 6.28 11.67
C VAL A 95 -2.45 5.50 11.19
N VAL A 96 -2.32 4.80 10.06
CA VAL A 96 -3.48 4.24 9.34
C VAL A 96 -4.16 3.12 10.13
N PRO A 97 -3.44 2.08 10.63
CA PRO A 97 -4.01 1.07 11.51
C PRO A 97 -4.64 1.64 12.79
N ALA A 98 -3.99 2.61 13.44
CA ALA A 98 -4.47 3.23 14.67
C ALA A 98 -5.72 4.08 14.45
N SER A 99 -5.83 4.73 13.29
CA SER A 99 -7.00 5.54 12.92
C SER A 99 -8.30 4.72 12.86
N ALA A 100 -8.20 3.43 12.53
CA ALA A 100 -9.33 2.51 12.54
C ALA A 100 -9.79 2.14 13.97
N ALA A 101 -8.92 2.30 14.97
CA ALA A 101 -9.23 2.07 16.39
C ALA A 101 -9.74 3.33 17.12
N GLY A 102 -9.53 4.53 16.55
CA GLY A 102 -10.13 5.77 17.05
C GLY A 102 -9.17 6.93 17.20
N ASP A 103 -7.91 6.71 17.61
CA ASP A 103 -6.90 7.77 17.70
C ASP A 103 -5.68 7.42 16.81
N PRO A 104 -5.41 8.16 15.72
CA PRO A 104 -4.25 7.92 14.86
C PRO A 104 -2.92 8.03 15.59
N LEU A 105 -2.86 8.76 16.71
CA LEU A 105 -1.65 8.93 17.50
C LEU A 105 -1.33 7.70 18.37
N ASP A 106 -2.27 6.78 18.56
CA ASP A 106 -2.03 5.56 19.33
C ASP A 106 -0.95 4.68 18.71
N GLY A 107 -0.73 4.75 17.40
CA GLY A 107 0.38 4.04 16.76
C GLY A 107 1.75 4.50 17.28
N PHE A 108 1.94 5.80 17.50
CA PHE A 108 3.16 6.34 18.09
C PHE A 108 3.27 6.00 19.59
N ARG A 109 2.14 5.95 20.31
CA ARG A 109 2.13 5.50 21.71
C ARG A 109 2.51 4.02 21.81
N ALA A 110 2.04 3.17 20.89
CA ALA A 110 2.43 1.77 20.80
C ALA A 110 3.93 1.60 20.53
N PHE A 111 4.49 2.41 19.62
CA PHE A 111 5.94 2.44 19.38
C PHE A 111 6.75 2.70 20.65
N ARG A 112 6.33 3.69 21.45
CA ARG A 112 7.01 4.06 22.70
C ARG A 112 6.99 2.95 23.75
N ARG A 113 5.99 2.06 23.72
CA ARG A 113 5.90 0.91 24.64
C ARG A 113 6.80 -0.24 24.22
N THR A 114 6.93 -0.49 22.92
CA THR A 114 7.69 -1.64 22.38
C THR A 114 8.60 -1.24 21.21
N PRO A 115 9.58 -0.34 21.42
CA PRO A 115 10.34 0.28 20.32
C PRO A 115 11.14 -0.75 19.52
N VAL A 116 11.77 -1.72 20.18
CA VAL A 116 12.58 -2.75 19.51
C VAL A 116 11.74 -3.58 18.54
N ARG A 117 10.53 -4.01 18.94
CA ARG A 117 9.65 -4.80 18.07
C ARG A 117 9.21 -4.01 16.84
N HIS A 118 8.93 -2.72 17.00
CA HIS A 118 8.57 -1.86 15.89
C HIS A 118 9.75 -1.58 14.96
N VAL A 119 10.96 -1.36 15.48
CA VAL A 119 12.17 -1.22 14.65
C VAL A 119 12.41 -2.47 13.82
N LEU A 120 12.32 -3.67 14.42
CA LEU A 120 12.43 -4.93 13.69
C LEU A 120 11.34 -5.09 12.63
N ALA A 121 10.09 -4.69 12.94
CA ALA A 121 9.01 -4.70 11.97
C ALA A 121 9.25 -3.73 10.80
N ILE A 122 9.77 -2.53 11.06
CA ILE A 122 10.16 -1.55 10.03
C ILE A 122 11.24 -2.14 9.13
N LEU A 123 12.27 -2.77 9.70
CA LEU A 123 13.31 -3.44 8.93
C LEU A 123 12.72 -4.55 8.04
N GLY A 124 11.74 -5.29 8.55
CA GLY A 124 10.97 -6.27 7.77
C GLY A 124 10.21 -5.64 6.61
N VAL A 125 9.60 -4.47 6.80
CA VAL A 125 8.93 -3.71 5.73
C VAL A 125 9.94 -3.22 4.69
N VAL A 126 11.08 -2.67 5.12
CA VAL A 126 12.16 -2.25 4.20
C VAL A 126 12.61 -3.43 3.34
N LEU A 127 12.85 -4.59 3.96
CA LEU A 127 13.21 -5.81 3.25
C LEU A 127 12.11 -6.24 2.27
N ALA A 128 10.83 -6.21 2.68
CA ALA A 128 9.70 -6.51 1.80
C ALA A 128 9.63 -5.55 0.60
N CYS A 129 9.88 -4.25 0.80
CA CYS A 129 9.95 -3.27 -0.28
C CYS A 129 11.10 -3.57 -1.25
N VAL A 130 12.28 -3.92 -0.75
CA VAL A 130 13.43 -4.32 -1.60
C VAL A 130 13.09 -5.57 -2.40
N VAL A 131 12.50 -6.59 -1.78
CA VAL A 131 12.06 -7.82 -2.47
C VAL A 131 11.00 -7.50 -3.52
N ALA A 132 10.01 -6.68 -3.20
CA ALA A 132 8.96 -6.27 -4.14
C ALA A 132 9.55 -5.51 -5.33
N TRP A 133 10.51 -4.63 -5.08
CA TRP A 133 11.17 -3.85 -6.12
C TRP A 133 12.01 -4.73 -7.04
N VAL A 134 12.84 -5.63 -6.49
CA VAL A 134 13.61 -6.59 -7.28
C VAL A 134 12.68 -7.48 -8.10
N ALA A 135 11.61 -7.99 -7.51
CA ALA A 135 10.61 -8.79 -8.22
C ALA A 135 9.96 -7.98 -9.36
N ALA A 136 9.59 -6.73 -9.13
CA ALA A 136 9.01 -5.86 -10.16
C ALA A 136 9.99 -5.58 -11.31
N LEU A 137 11.28 -5.35 -11.00
CA LEU A 137 12.32 -5.18 -12.02
C LEU A 137 12.52 -6.43 -12.86
N LEU A 138 12.63 -7.60 -12.21
CA LEU A 138 12.73 -8.89 -12.91
C LEU A 138 11.49 -9.16 -13.74
N LEU A 139 10.30 -8.88 -13.21
CA LEU A 139 9.06 -9.02 -13.95
C LEU A 139 9.04 -8.10 -15.17
N GLY A 140 9.42 -6.82 -15.05
CA GLY A 140 9.47 -5.90 -16.18
C GLY A 140 10.54 -6.26 -17.23
N LEU A 141 11.60 -6.97 -16.84
CA LEU A 141 12.63 -7.47 -17.75
C LEU A 141 12.21 -8.76 -18.48
N LEU A 142 11.52 -9.66 -17.78
CA LEU A 142 11.18 -11.01 -18.28
C LEU A 142 9.78 -11.07 -18.90
N VAL A 143 8.89 -10.19 -18.49
CA VAL A 143 7.48 -10.09 -18.88
C VAL A 143 7.19 -8.62 -19.21
N THR A 144 6.48 -8.34 -20.29
CA THR A 144 6.17 -6.96 -20.68
C THR A 144 4.68 -6.67 -20.67
N GLY A 145 4.33 -5.38 -20.66
CA GLY A 145 2.95 -4.88 -20.73
C GLY A 145 2.07 -5.28 -19.54
N VAL A 146 0.81 -5.59 -19.84
CA VAL A 146 -0.25 -5.84 -18.85
C VAL A 146 0.11 -6.97 -17.87
N ALA A 147 0.70 -8.07 -18.36
CA ALA A 147 1.02 -9.22 -17.52
C ALA A 147 2.07 -8.87 -16.43
N ALA A 148 3.06 -8.05 -16.78
CA ALA A 148 4.07 -7.56 -15.84
C ALA A 148 3.46 -6.65 -14.79
N SER A 149 2.54 -5.76 -15.19
CA SER A 149 1.79 -4.89 -14.27
C SER A 149 0.97 -5.72 -13.28
N VAL A 150 0.14 -6.66 -13.77
CA VAL A 150 -0.68 -7.53 -12.91
C VAL A 150 0.20 -8.29 -11.91
N ALA A 151 1.28 -8.92 -12.38
CA ALA A 151 2.19 -9.68 -11.51
C ALA A 151 2.85 -8.79 -10.45
N THR A 152 3.29 -7.58 -10.83
CA THR A 152 3.86 -6.60 -9.91
C THR A 152 2.87 -6.25 -8.80
N TRP A 153 1.63 -5.89 -9.17
CA TRP A 153 0.61 -5.50 -8.20
C TRP A 153 0.11 -6.66 -7.34
N LEU A 154 0.15 -7.90 -7.82
CA LEU A 154 -0.08 -9.08 -6.99
C LEU A 154 0.99 -9.21 -5.91
N VAL A 155 2.28 -9.08 -6.26
CA VAL A 155 3.39 -9.14 -5.29
C VAL A 155 3.25 -8.03 -4.25
N PHE A 156 3.04 -6.78 -4.68
CA PHE A 156 2.84 -5.66 -3.77
C PHE A 156 1.59 -5.84 -2.89
N GLY A 157 0.48 -6.33 -3.44
CA GLY A 157 -0.75 -6.55 -2.69
C GLY A 157 -0.60 -7.62 -1.61
N VAL A 158 0.04 -8.76 -1.93
CA VAL A 158 0.31 -9.83 -0.96
C VAL A 158 1.21 -9.32 0.17
N LEU A 159 2.32 -8.67 -0.17
CA LEU A 159 3.23 -8.10 0.83
C LEU A 159 2.55 -7.03 1.68
N GLY A 160 1.77 -6.15 1.06
CA GLY A 160 0.99 -5.12 1.76
C GLY A 160 0.02 -5.71 2.77
N VAL A 161 -0.70 -6.78 2.42
CA VAL A 161 -1.59 -7.50 3.34
C VAL A 161 -0.82 -8.13 4.51
N LEU A 162 0.34 -8.74 4.24
CA LEU A 162 1.17 -9.35 5.30
C LEU A 162 1.69 -8.28 6.27
N VAL A 163 2.23 -7.18 5.73
CA VAL A 163 2.72 -6.05 6.52
C VAL A 163 1.60 -5.47 7.37
N LEU A 164 0.47 -5.11 6.75
CA LEU A 164 -0.68 -4.53 7.43
C LEU A 164 -1.23 -5.45 8.54
N SER A 165 -1.38 -6.75 8.25
CA SER A 165 -1.88 -7.73 9.22
C SER A 165 -0.93 -7.90 10.40
N SER A 166 0.38 -7.91 10.14
CA SER A 166 1.41 -8.05 11.17
C SER A 166 1.49 -6.80 12.04
N TRP A 167 1.35 -5.63 11.42
CA TRP A 167 1.40 -4.34 12.09
C TRP A 167 0.19 -4.09 12.99
N VAL A 168 -1.03 -4.40 12.53
CA VAL A 168 -2.24 -4.34 13.37
C VAL A 168 -2.13 -5.25 14.58
N LYS A 169 -1.52 -6.43 14.44
CA LYS A 169 -1.24 -7.33 15.58
C LYS A 169 -0.25 -6.71 16.56
N LEU A 170 0.83 -6.13 16.04
CA LEU A 170 1.87 -5.49 16.85
C LEU A 170 1.35 -4.30 17.65
N GLN A 171 0.45 -3.49 17.09
CA GLN A 171 -0.15 -2.36 17.82
C GLN A 171 -1.10 -2.78 18.95
N ARG A 172 -1.60 -4.03 18.91
CA ARG A 172 -2.52 -4.59 19.93
C ARG A 172 -1.80 -5.36 21.03
N SER A 173 -0.48 -5.62 20.89
CA SER A 173 0.34 -6.33 21.88
C SER A 173 0.99 -5.38 22.87
#